data_AF-A0A963QV22-F1
#
_entry.id   AF-A0A963QV22-F1
#
_cell.length_a   1.000
_cell.length_b   1.000
_cell.length_c   1.000
_cell.angle_alpha   90.00
_cell.angle_beta   90.00
_cell.angle_gamma   90.00
#
_symmetry.space_group_name_H-M   'P 1'
#
loop_
_entity.id
_entity.type
_entity.pdbx_description
1 polymer ?
#
loop_
_entity_poly.entity_id
_entity_poly.type
_entity_poly.pdbx_seq_one_letter_code
_entity_poly.pdbx_strand_id
1 'polypeptide(L)'
;SAIKGGRLAAAAAPARLVTLTISDVPGDDPAVIASGPTVPDATTRHDALAIVEKYALDLPQKVRRHLEDDACETPKPGDPVFAGNETIMIAAPQASLEAAAEVARQAGFTPHILGDAIEGEARDVAKVMAGMVKQMRRHGQPFGAPAVLLSGGECTVTVRGKGRGGRNVEFLNALAVELEGTPGVWAIAGDTDGVDGAEEVAGAIVTPDTLARAEAEGRSAKRSLADNDGHGFFEALGDQVVTGPTLTNVNDFRAILVEK
;
A
#
# COMPACT_ATOMS: atom_id res chain seq x y z
N SER A 1 -6.87 24.88 -8.85
CA SER A 1 -6.02 24.23 -9.88
C SER A 1 -6.65 24.44 -11.24
N ALA A 2 -5.87 24.64 -12.31
CA ALA A 2 -6.40 24.81 -13.67
C ALA A 2 -6.68 23.48 -14.41
N ILE A 3 -6.17 22.34 -13.90
CA ILE A 3 -6.25 21.04 -14.59
C ILE A 3 -6.91 19.93 -13.77
N LYS A 4 -6.90 20.02 -12.44
CA LYS A 4 -7.46 18.99 -11.53
C LYS A 4 -9.00 19.05 -11.51
N GLY A 5 -9.65 17.98 -11.03
CA GLY A 5 -11.10 17.90 -10.88
C GLY A 5 -11.84 18.10 -12.21
N GLY A 6 -11.49 17.29 -13.21
CA GLY A 6 -12.13 17.31 -14.54
C GLY A 6 -11.76 18.47 -15.44
N ARG A 7 -10.95 19.44 -14.98
CA ARG A 7 -10.64 20.64 -15.77
C ARG A 7 -9.72 20.38 -16.97
N LEU A 8 -8.90 19.33 -16.93
CA LEU A 8 -8.16 18.91 -18.12
C LEU A 8 -9.12 18.36 -19.19
N ALA A 9 -10.16 17.63 -18.77
CA ALA A 9 -11.23 17.24 -19.70
C ALA A 9 -11.95 18.45 -20.29
N ALA A 10 -12.24 19.46 -19.47
CA ALA A 10 -12.81 20.72 -19.95
C ALA A 10 -11.93 21.47 -20.95
N ALA A 11 -10.63 21.49 -20.74
CA ALA A 11 -9.70 22.11 -21.68
C ALA A 11 -9.59 21.33 -23.02
N ALA A 12 -9.79 20.01 -23.00
CA ALA A 12 -9.71 19.16 -24.19
C ALA A 12 -11.03 19.12 -24.99
N ALA A 13 -12.16 19.42 -24.36
CA ALA A 13 -13.46 19.36 -25.01
C ALA A 13 -13.52 20.27 -26.26
N PRO A 14 -14.18 19.81 -27.34
CA PRO A 14 -15.01 18.61 -27.46
C PRO A 14 -14.25 17.34 -27.90
N ALA A 15 -12.91 17.32 -27.87
CA ALA A 15 -12.16 16.12 -28.25
C ALA A 15 -12.42 14.98 -27.27
N ARG A 16 -12.52 13.74 -27.80
CA ARG A 16 -12.62 12.54 -26.97
C ARG A 16 -11.31 12.31 -26.22
N LEU A 17 -11.41 12.07 -24.92
CA LEU A 17 -10.30 11.65 -24.07
C LEU A 17 -10.43 10.17 -23.67
N VAL A 18 -9.31 9.46 -23.71
CA VAL A 18 -9.16 8.13 -23.13
C VAL A 18 -8.04 8.22 -22.09
N THR A 19 -8.39 8.01 -20.82
CA THR A 19 -7.45 8.03 -19.70
C THR A 19 -7.07 6.61 -19.35
N LEU A 20 -5.78 6.28 -19.44
CA LEU A 20 -5.22 5.04 -18.89
C LEU A 20 -4.58 5.39 -17.55
N THR A 21 -4.99 4.72 -16.47
CA THR A 21 -4.55 5.06 -15.12
C THR A 21 -3.95 3.87 -14.40
N ILE A 22 -2.93 4.15 -13.59
CA ILE A 22 -2.33 3.23 -12.61
C ILE A 22 -2.73 3.78 -11.24
N SER A 23 -3.29 2.93 -10.38
CA SER A 23 -3.70 3.32 -9.04
C SER A 23 -2.63 2.95 -8.01
N ASP A 24 -2.23 3.96 -7.26
CA ASP A 24 -1.49 3.87 -5.99
C ASP A 24 -2.37 4.32 -4.81
N VAL A 25 -3.70 4.38 -5.03
CA VAL A 25 -4.66 4.93 -4.07
C VAL A 25 -5.54 3.81 -3.52
N PRO A 26 -5.67 3.67 -2.19
CA PRO A 26 -6.63 2.76 -1.58
C PRO A 26 -8.05 2.96 -2.13
N GLY A 27 -8.67 1.88 -2.63
CA GLY A 27 -10.03 1.88 -3.18
C GLY A 27 -10.14 2.37 -4.64
N ASP A 28 -9.01 2.67 -5.30
CA ASP A 28 -8.90 2.89 -6.73
C ASP A 28 -9.78 4.01 -7.33
N ASP A 29 -10.22 4.97 -6.50
CA ASP A 29 -11.07 6.07 -6.96
C ASP A 29 -10.33 6.98 -7.97
N PRO A 30 -10.74 7.00 -9.26
CA PRO A 30 -10.07 7.80 -10.27
C PRO A 30 -10.09 9.31 -9.99
N ALA A 31 -11.04 9.80 -9.18
CA ALA A 31 -11.11 11.21 -8.80
C ALA A 31 -9.98 11.61 -7.84
N VAL A 32 -9.43 10.64 -7.11
CA VAL A 32 -8.32 10.86 -6.18
C VAL A 32 -6.98 10.74 -6.90
N ILE A 33 -6.86 9.80 -7.85
CA ILE A 33 -5.62 9.59 -8.62
C ILE A 33 -5.26 10.86 -9.40
N ALA A 34 -4.07 11.41 -9.11
CA ALA A 34 -3.61 12.71 -9.64
C ALA A 34 -4.61 13.88 -9.41
N SER A 35 -5.54 13.74 -8.47
CA SER A 35 -6.70 14.61 -8.25
C SER A 35 -7.64 14.71 -9.45
N GLY A 36 -7.83 13.58 -10.15
CA GLY A 36 -8.89 13.37 -11.13
C GLY A 36 -8.94 14.43 -12.24
N PRO A 37 -7.86 14.71 -12.98
CA PRO A 37 -7.84 15.80 -13.96
C PRO A 37 -8.82 15.60 -15.13
N THR A 38 -9.14 14.36 -15.46
CA THR A 38 -9.97 13.98 -16.62
C THR A 38 -11.33 13.39 -16.24
N VAL A 39 -11.63 13.28 -14.94
CA VAL A 39 -12.86 12.68 -14.39
C VAL A 39 -13.68 13.72 -13.62
N PRO A 40 -15.00 13.54 -13.48
CA PRO A 40 -15.83 14.49 -12.74
C PRO A 40 -15.44 14.58 -11.26
N ASP A 41 -15.59 15.78 -10.71
CA ASP A 41 -15.44 16.04 -9.28
C ASP A 41 -16.82 16.28 -8.66
N ALA A 42 -17.24 15.35 -7.80
CA ALA A 42 -18.53 15.40 -7.13
C ALA A 42 -18.57 16.42 -5.98
N THR A 43 -17.41 16.82 -5.46
CA THR A 43 -17.33 17.88 -4.44
C THR A 43 -17.58 19.24 -5.07
N THR A 44 -17.82 20.23 -4.23
CA THR A 44 -18.13 21.61 -4.63
C THR A 44 -17.13 22.59 -4.05
N ARG A 45 -17.11 23.80 -4.61
CA ARG A 45 -16.36 24.92 -4.00
C ARG A 45 -16.79 25.20 -2.55
N HIS A 46 -18.05 24.90 -2.20
CA HIS A 46 -18.56 25.08 -0.84
C HIS A 46 -18.01 24.03 0.13
N ASP A 47 -17.79 22.79 -0.31
CA ASP A 47 -17.13 21.76 0.50
C ASP A 47 -15.69 22.18 0.82
N ALA A 48 -14.98 22.76 -0.15
CA ALA A 48 -13.65 23.31 0.08
C ALA A 48 -13.67 24.47 1.11
N LEU A 49 -14.63 25.39 1.01
CA LEU A 49 -14.80 26.46 1.99
C LEU A 49 -15.16 25.93 3.40
N ALA A 50 -16.00 24.90 3.48
CA ALA A 50 -16.36 24.25 4.74
C ALA A 50 -15.14 23.59 5.41
N ILE A 51 -14.21 23.01 4.63
CA ILE A 51 -12.93 22.49 5.15
C ILE A 51 -12.08 23.62 5.72
N VAL A 52 -11.98 24.75 5.00
CA VAL A 52 -11.22 25.93 5.46
C VAL A 52 -11.75 26.44 6.79
N GLU A 53 -13.07 26.52 6.95
CA GLU A 53 -13.72 26.92 8.19
C GLU A 53 -13.50 25.89 9.31
N LYS A 54 -13.75 24.60 9.02
CA LYS A 54 -13.60 23.49 9.98
C LYS A 54 -12.23 23.45 10.63
N TYR A 55 -11.17 23.70 9.86
CA TYR A 55 -9.78 23.67 10.34
C TYR A 55 -9.21 25.06 10.64
N ALA A 56 -10.03 26.12 10.58
CA ALA A 56 -9.65 27.51 10.82
C ALA A 56 -8.38 27.93 10.04
N LEU A 57 -8.31 27.55 8.76
CA LEU A 57 -7.13 27.80 7.93
C LEU A 57 -7.02 29.28 7.56
N ASP A 58 -5.88 29.89 7.84
CA ASP A 58 -5.58 31.25 7.39
C ASP A 58 -5.13 31.23 5.92
N LEU A 59 -6.03 31.62 5.02
CA LEU A 59 -5.78 31.62 3.58
C LEU A 59 -5.33 32.98 3.08
N PRO A 60 -4.35 33.04 2.16
CA PRO A 60 -4.07 34.26 1.41
C PRO A 60 -5.34 34.79 0.73
N GLN A 61 -5.54 36.12 0.77
CA GLN A 61 -6.77 36.76 0.27
C GLN A 61 -7.13 36.37 -1.18
N LYS A 62 -6.12 36.15 -2.04
CA LYS A 62 -6.32 35.71 -3.42
C LYS A 62 -6.95 34.32 -3.50
N VAL A 63 -6.57 33.39 -2.63
CA VAL A 63 -7.11 32.02 -2.59
C VAL A 63 -8.55 32.04 -2.06
N ARG A 64 -8.80 32.80 -0.99
CA ARG A 64 -10.15 33.00 -0.45
C ARG A 64 -11.10 33.52 -1.52
N ARG A 65 -10.74 34.61 -2.20
CA ARG A 65 -11.54 35.18 -3.29
C ARG A 65 -11.78 34.19 -4.43
N HIS A 66 -10.79 33.36 -4.75
CA HIS A 66 -10.96 32.33 -5.77
C HIS A 66 -11.99 31.28 -5.34
N LEU A 67 -11.92 30.75 -4.13
CA LEU A 67 -12.89 29.75 -3.64
C LEU A 67 -14.31 30.32 -3.52
N GLU A 68 -14.43 31.61 -3.21
CA GLU A 68 -15.70 32.34 -3.13
C GLU A 68 -16.32 32.66 -4.52
N ASP A 69 -15.57 32.51 -5.62
CA ASP A 69 -16.02 32.72 -6.99
C ASP A 69 -16.71 31.46 -7.56
N ASP A 70 -17.86 31.62 -8.21
CA ASP A 70 -18.56 30.53 -8.91
C ASP A 70 -17.71 29.93 -10.05
N ALA A 71 -16.84 30.72 -10.68
CA ALA A 71 -15.91 30.23 -11.70
C ALA A 71 -14.87 29.24 -11.15
N CYS A 72 -14.74 29.13 -9.83
CA CYS A 72 -13.91 28.12 -9.18
C CYS A 72 -14.59 26.74 -9.08
N GLU A 73 -15.84 26.58 -9.55
CA GLU A 73 -16.46 25.27 -9.56
C GLU A 73 -15.80 24.32 -10.58
N THR A 74 -15.76 23.03 -10.25
CA THR A 74 -15.25 21.94 -11.11
C THR A 74 -16.40 21.32 -11.91
N PRO A 75 -16.14 20.79 -13.12
CA PRO A 75 -17.16 20.07 -13.88
C PRO A 75 -17.72 18.88 -13.09
N LYS A 76 -19.04 18.81 -13.00
CA LYS A 76 -19.76 17.88 -12.12
C LYS A 76 -20.09 16.56 -12.83
N PRO A 77 -20.42 15.49 -12.08
CA PRO A 77 -21.01 14.30 -12.68
C PRO A 77 -22.21 14.66 -13.56
N GLY A 78 -22.19 14.21 -14.81
CA GLY A 78 -23.23 14.51 -15.81
C GLY A 78 -22.96 15.74 -16.68
N ASP A 79 -21.86 16.47 -16.47
CA ASP A 79 -21.45 17.56 -17.35
C ASP A 79 -21.16 17.04 -18.78
N PRO A 80 -21.71 17.67 -19.84
CA PRO A 80 -21.48 17.27 -21.24
C PRO A 80 -20.01 17.19 -21.65
N VAL A 81 -19.12 17.88 -20.94
CA VAL A 81 -17.67 17.82 -21.16
C VAL A 81 -17.08 16.41 -21.09
N PHE A 82 -17.73 15.51 -20.34
CA PHE A 82 -17.31 14.13 -20.18
C PHE A 82 -17.93 13.18 -21.21
N ALA A 83 -18.83 13.67 -22.06
CA ALA A 83 -19.54 12.84 -23.04
C ALA A 83 -18.55 12.17 -24.01
N GLY A 84 -18.56 10.83 -24.04
CA GLY A 84 -17.69 10.04 -24.90
C GLY A 84 -16.27 9.84 -24.37
N ASN A 85 -15.92 10.43 -23.22
CA ASN A 85 -14.64 10.17 -22.56
C ASN A 85 -14.65 8.81 -21.85
N GLU A 86 -13.46 8.24 -21.69
CA GLU A 86 -13.27 6.92 -21.09
C GLU A 86 -12.12 6.95 -20.08
N THR A 87 -12.26 6.20 -18.98
CA THR A 87 -11.21 6.01 -17.98
C THR A 87 -11.04 4.52 -17.75
N ILE A 88 -9.82 4.03 -17.95
CA ILE A 88 -9.46 2.62 -17.90
C ILE A 88 -8.36 2.45 -16.85
N MET A 89 -8.65 1.70 -15.80
CA MET A 89 -7.65 1.25 -14.83
C MET A 89 -6.83 0.13 -15.45
N ILE A 90 -5.52 0.35 -15.65
CA ILE A 90 -4.62 -0.62 -16.28
C ILE A 90 -3.71 -1.33 -15.27
N ALA A 91 -3.55 -0.78 -14.08
CA ALA A 91 -2.90 -1.44 -12.95
C ALA A 91 -3.46 -0.88 -11.64
N ALA A 92 -3.64 -1.76 -10.66
CA ALA A 92 -4.17 -1.44 -9.33
C ALA A 92 -3.63 -2.45 -8.30
N PRO A 93 -3.66 -2.13 -7.00
CA PRO A 93 -3.17 -3.02 -5.95
C PRO A 93 -3.79 -4.42 -6.02
N GLN A 94 -5.11 -4.53 -6.19
CA GLN A 94 -5.83 -5.81 -6.32
C GLN A 94 -5.30 -6.67 -7.48
N ALA A 95 -4.96 -6.07 -8.62
CA ALA A 95 -4.47 -6.81 -9.78
C ALA A 95 -3.12 -7.51 -9.50
N SER A 96 -2.26 -6.89 -8.68
CA SER A 96 -1.00 -7.51 -8.25
C SER A 96 -1.23 -8.73 -7.35
N LEU A 97 -2.22 -8.66 -6.45
CA LEU A 97 -2.59 -9.75 -5.55
C LEU A 97 -3.23 -10.91 -6.32
N GLU A 98 -4.06 -10.64 -7.32
CA GLU A 98 -4.64 -11.68 -8.18
C GLU A 98 -3.56 -12.40 -9.00
N ALA A 99 -2.57 -11.68 -9.51
CA ALA A 99 -1.43 -12.26 -10.20
C ALA A 99 -0.62 -13.17 -9.25
N ALA A 100 -0.35 -12.73 -8.02
CA ALA A 100 0.33 -13.54 -7.02
C ALA A 100 -0.51 -14.75 -6.57
N ALA A 101 -1.83 -14.61 -6.49
CA ALA A 101 -2.74 -15.71 -6.20
C ALA A 101 -2.65 -16.80 -7.26
N GLU A 102 -2.50 -16.44 -8.52
CA GLU A 102 -2.32 -17.40 -9.61
C GLU A 102 -0.98 -18.15 -9.50
N VAL A 103 0.11 -17.45 -9.16
CA VAL A 103 1.40 -18.09 -8.86
C VAL A 103 1.26 -19.08 -7.71
N ALA A 104 0.55 -18.73 -6.64
CA ALA A 104 0.30 -19.63 -5.51
C ALA A 104 -0.50 -20.88 -5.92
N ARG A 105 -1.55 -20.74 -6.73
CA ARG A 105 -2.34 -21.88 -7.25
C ARG A 105 -1.49 -22.83 -8.07
N GLN A 106 -0.66 -22.29 -8.96
CA GLN A 106 0.26 -23.07 -9.80
C GLN A 106 1.30 -23.83 -8.96
N ALA A 107 1.70 -23.27 -7.82
CA ALA A 107 2.58 -23.91 -6.85
C ALA A 107 1.87 -24.91 -5.91
N GLY A 108 0.53 -25.08 -6.02
CA GLY A 108 -0.23 -26.03 -5.21
C GLY A 108 -0.69 -25.50 -3.84
N PHE A 109 -0.66 -24.18 -3.64
CA PHE A 109 -1.17 -23.53 -2.43
C PHE A 109 -2.51 -22.86 -2.69
N THR A 110 -3.38 -22.81 -1.67
CA THR A 110 -4.66 -22.08 -1.76
C THR A 110 -4.43 -20.61 -1.42
N PRO A 111 -4.61 -19.65 -2.36
CA PRO A 111 -4.48 -18.24 -2.04
C PRO A 111 -5.72 -17.71 -1.32
N HIS A 112 -5.49 -16.86 -0.31
CA HIS A 112 -6.52 -16.08 0.36
C HIS A 112 -6.12 -14.61 0.35
N ILE A 113 -6.78 -13.82 -0.51
CA ILE A 113 -6.61 -12.36 -0.54
C ILE A 113 -7.39 -11.77 0.63
N LEU A 114 -6.68 -11.17 1.58
CA LEU A 114 -7.24 -10.59 2.79
C LEU A 114 -7.70 -9.13 2.60
N GLY A 115 -7.15 -8.46 1.58
CA GLY A 115 -7.46 -7.08 1.23
C GLY A 115 -6.30 -6.40 0.53
N ASP A 116 -6.60 -5.49 -0.39
CA ASP A 116 -5.67 -4.70 -1.20
C ASP A 116 -5.44 -3.29 -0.65
N ALA A 117 -6.22 -2.89 0.36
CA ALA A 117 -6.18 -1.58 1.00
C ALA A 117 -5.99 -1.68 2.53
N ILE A 118 -5.14 -2.59 3.01
CA ILE A 118 -4.84 -2.69 4.45
C ILE A 118 -3.91 -1.54 4.85
N GLU A 119 -4.44 -0.65 5.70
CA GLU A 119 -3.74 0.47 6.30
C GLU A 119 -3.56 0.29 7.82
N GLY A 120 -2.59 1.00 8.38
CA GLY A 120 -2.32 1.01 9.82
C GLY A 120 -0.84 1.00 10.14
N GLU A 121 -0.50 0.91 11.42
CA GLU A 121 0.88 0.76 11.85
C GLU A 121 1.40 -0.64 11.47
N ALA A 122 2.52 -0.71 10.75
CA ALA A 122 3.06 -1.95 10.20
C ALA A 122 3.22 -3.08 11.23
N ARG A 123 3.69 -2.74 12.44
CA ARG A 123 3.87 -3.72 13.53
C ARG A 123 2.55 -4.29 14.07
N ASP A 124 1.46 -3.50 14.02
CA ASP A 124 0.15 -3.92 14.51
C ASP A 124 -0.53 -4.83 13.48
N VAL A 125 -0.42 -4.49 12.19
CA VAL A 125 -0.88 -5.35 11.08
C VAL A 125 -0.15 -6.69 11.11
N ALA A 126 1.17 -6.68 11.31
CA ALA A 126 1.98 -7.90 11.44
C ALA A 126 1.51 -8.79 12.59
N LYS A 127 1.20 -8.21 13.75
CA LYS A 127 0.71 -8.95 14.92
C LYS A 127 -0.65 -9.61 14.66
N VAL A 128 -1.56 -8.91 13.99
CA VAL A 128 -2.86 -9.47 13.61
C VAL A 128 -2.68 -10.66 12.64
N MET A 129 -1.83 -10.50 11.63
CA MET A 129 -1.56 -11.56 10.65
C MET A 129 -0.84 -12.76 11.27
N ALA A 130 0.12 -12.54 12.18
CA ALA A 130 0.73 -13.62 12.96
C ALA A 130 -0.30 -14.40 13.77
N GLY A 131 -1.29 -13.70 14.36
CA GLY A 131 -2.42 -14.31 15.05
C GLY A 131 -3.24 -15.24 14.16
N MET A 132 -3.53 -14.82 12.92
CA MET A 132 -4.22 -15.66 11.92
C MET A 132 -3.39 -16.90 11.58
N VAL A 133 -2.09 -16.75 11.32
CA VAL A 133 -1.19 -17.87 11.03
C VAL A 133 -1.15 -18.87 12.19
N LYS A 134 -1.01 -18.39 13.42
CA LYS A 134 -1.04 -19.25 14.62
C LYS A 134 -2.37 -20.00 14.75
N GLN A 135 -3.49 -19.35 14.45
CA GLN A 135 -4.80 -20.00 14.42
C GLN A 135 -4.88 -21.08 13.34
N MET A 136 -4.34 -20.82 12.14
CA MET A 136 -4.30 -21.80 11.04
C MET A 136 -3.49 -23.02 11.45
N ARG A 137 -2.34 -22.81 12.09
CA ARG A 137 -1.43 -23.90 12.49
C ARG A 137 -1.95 -24.71 13.65
N ARG A 138 -2.64 -24.09 14.59
CA ARG A 138 -3.18 -24.79 15.76
C ARG A 138 -4.52 -25.47 15.47
N HIS A 139 -5.35 -24.86 14.62
CA HIS A 139 -6.77 -25.23 14.49
C HIS A 139 -7.26 -25.40 13.05
N GLY A 140 -6.44 -25.13 12.03
CA GLY A 140 -6.85 -25.18 10.63
C GLY A 140 -7.88 -24.13 10.26
N GLN A 141 -7.88 -22.98 10.96
CA GLN A 141 -8.87 -21.91 10.81
C GLN A 141 -8.21 -20.53 10.77
N PRO A 142 -8.87 -19.51 10.19
CA PRO A 142 -10.08 -19.61 9.37
C PRO A 142 -9.81 -20.24 7.99
N PHE A 143 -8.53 -20.44 7.64
CA PHE A 143 -8.07 -21.03 6.39
C PHE A 143 -7.30 -22.33 6.66
N GLY A 144 -7.46 -23.32 5.78
CA GLY A 144 -6.71 -24.59 5.86
C GLY A 144 -5.37 -24.49 5.13
N ALA A 145 -4.31 -25.05 5.71
CA ALA A 145 -3.03 -25.22 5.03
C ALA A 145 -3.09 -26.42 4.03
N PRO A 146 -2.35 -26.40 2.90
CA PRO A 146 -1.37 -25.40 2.51
C PRO A 146 -2.02 -24.16 1.87
N ALA A 147 -1.62 -22.98 2.30
CA ALA A 147 -2.21 -21.72 1.87
C ALA A 147 -1.20 -20.58 1.75
N VAL A 148 -1.56 -19.55 0.99
CA VAL A 148 -0.86 -18.25 0.96
C VAL A 148 -1.86 -17.17 1.36
N LEU A 149 -1.58 -16.45 2.43
CA LEU A 149 -2.32 -15.24 2.78
C LEU A 149 -1.70 -14.07 2.01
N LEU A 150 -2.50 -13.39 1.20
CA LEU A 150 -2.08 -12.27 0.37
C LEU A 150 -2.73 -10.99 0.87
N SER A 151 -1.98 -9.90 0.93
CA SER A 151 -2.54 -8.58 1.21
C SER A 151 -1.71 -7.48 0.57
N GLY A 152 -2.36 -6.35 0.32
CA GLY A 152 -1.72 -5.11 -0.08
C GLY A 152 -2.24 -3.93 0.74
N GLY A 153 -1.89 -2.73 0.31
CA GLY A 153 -2.28 -1.46 0.93
C GLY A 153 -1.06 -0.65 1.31
N GLU A 154 -1.19 0.22 2.30
CA GLU A 154 -0.10 1.12 2.68
C GLU A 154 -0.01 1.23 4.20
N CYS A 155 0.99 0.55 4.76
CA CYS A 155 1.28 0.68 6.19
C CYS A 155 2.09 1.94 6.49
N THR A 156 1.98 2.43 7.72
CA THR A 156 2.84 3.49 8.25
C THR A 156 3.73 2.95 9.36
N VAL A 157 4.82 3.68 9.62
CA VAL A 157 5.74 3.40 10.73
C VAL A 157 5.88 4.63 11.58
N THR A 158 5.56 4.51 12.87
CA THR A 158 5.93 5.51 13.85
C THR A 158 7.40 5.35 14.19
N VAL A 159 8.26 6.19 13.61
CA VAL A 159 9.71 6.17 13.85
C VAL A 159 10.01 6.65 15.28
N ARG A 160 10.68 5.79 16.05
CA ARG A 160 11.07 6.00 17.46
C ARG A 160 12.57 5.85 17.67
N GLY A 161 13.22 5.02 16.86
CA GLY A 161 14.65 4.76 16.89
C GLY A 161 15.44 5.58 15.90
N LYS A 162 16.68 5.15 15.67
CA LYS A 162 17.63 5.76 14.71
C LYS A 162 18.08 4.77 13.63
N GLY A 163 17.44 3.60 13.60
CA GLY A 163 17.72 2.54 12.65
C GLY A 163 17.36 2.91 11.22
N ARG A 164 17.72 1.99 10.33
CA ARG A 164 17.40 2.01 8.92
C ARG A 164 16.21 1.09 8.66
N GLY A 165 15.13 1.62 8.11
CA GLY A 165 13.91 0.84 7.96
C GLY A 165 12.94 1.38 6.91
N GLY A 166 11.83 0.67 6.82
CA GLY A 166 10.70 0.89 5.93
C GLY A 166 9.51 0.10 6.45
N ARG A 167 8.33 0.36 5.89
CA ARG A 167 7.07 -0.24 6.36
C ARG A 167 7.02 -1.76 6.15
N ASN A 168 7.61 -2.26 5.07
CA ASN A 168 7.61 -3.69 4.76
C ASN A 168 8.60 -4.46 5.63
N VAL A 169 9.82 -3.95 5.84
CA VAL A 169 10.78 -4.57 6.77
C VAL A 169 10.34 -4.42 8.23
N GLU A 170 9.65 -3.34 8.60
CA GLU A 170 9.06 -3.21 9.93
C GLU A 170 7.95 -4.25 10.15
N PHE A 171 7.05 -4.41 9.18
CA PHE A 171 6.03 -5.45 9.17
C PHE A 171 6.65 -6.85 9.32
N LEU A 172 7.66 -7.19 8.51
CA LEU A 172 8.29 -8.51 8.54
C LEU A 172 9.07 -8.77 9.84
N ASN A 173 9.76 -7.78 10.38
CA ASN A 173 10.49 -7.93 11.65
C ASN A 173 9.50 -8.16 12.80
N ALA A 174 8.40 -7.39 12.85
CA ALA A 174 7.32 -7.63 13.80
C ALA A 174 6.66 -9.00 13.60
N LEU A 175 6.41 -9.42 12.35
CA LEU A 175 5.84 -10.71 12.02
C LEU A 175 6.75 -11.85 12.50
N ALA A 176 8.07 -11.77 12.26
CA ALA A 176 9.04 -12.74 12.72
C ALA A 176 9.05 -12.85 14.25
N VAL A 177 9.05 -11.71 14.96
CA VAL A 177 8.96 -11.67 16.43
C VAL A 177 7.69 -12.36 16.93
N GLU A 178 6.54 -12.08 16.31
CA GLU A 178 5.27 -12.65 16.72
C GLU A 178 5.14 -14.13 16.32
N LEU A 179 5.71 -14.57 15.21
CA LEU A 179 5.69 -15.98 14.79
C LEU A 179 6.60 -16.87 15.63
N GLU A 180 7.60 -16.33 16.33
CA GLU A 180 8.49 -17.08 17.23
C GLU A 180 9.13 -18.33 16.58
N GLY A 181 9.46 -18.25 15.29
CA GLY A 181 10.07 -19.37 14.55
C GLY A 181 9.08 -20.52 14.25
N THR A 182 7.79 -20.22 14.10
CA THR A 182 6.77 -21.21 13.72
C THR A 182 7.23 -21.99 12.46
N PRO A 183 7.51 -23.32 12.57
CA PRO A 183 8.07 -24.11 11.46
C PRO A 183 7.12 -24.18 10.29
N GLY A 184 7.53 -24.11 9.03
CA GLY A 184 6.59 -24.23 7.90
C GLY A 184 5.81 -22.94 7.60
N VAL A 185 6.34 -21.79 8.00
CA VAL A 185 5.82 -20.46 7.65
C VAL A 185 6.92 -19.64 7.01
N TRP A 186 6.62 -19.05 5.85
CA TRP A 186 7.49 -18.09 5.18
C TRP A 186 6.68 -16.83 4.91
N ALA A 187 7.36 -15.70 4.83
CA ALA A 187 6.72 -14.47 4.42
C ALA A 187 7.63 -13.65 3.52
N ILE A 188 7.02 -12.85 2.67
CA ILE A 188 7.65 -11.80 1.90
C ILE A 188 6.76 -10.56 2.00
N ALA A 189 7.39 -9.41 2.15
CA ALA A 189 6.74 -8.12 2.05
C ALA A 189 7.66 -7.19 1.30
N GLY A 190 7.10 -6.35 0.43
CA GLY A 190 7.86 -5.31 -0.21
C GLY A 190 7.00 -4.29 -0.94
N ASP A 191 7.58 -3.13 -1.17
CA ASP A 191 6.99 -2.08 -1.96
C ASP A 191 7.10 -2.43 -3.45
N THR A 192 6.00 -2.22 -4.18
CA THR A 192 5.94 -2.55 -5.60
C THR A 192 6.73 -1.60 -6.46
N ASP A 193 7.14 -0.43 -5.95
CA ASP A 193 8.07 0.49 -6.62
C ASP A 193 9.55 0.10 -6.51
N GLY A 194 9.85 -0.85 -5.61
CA GLY A 194 11.20 -1.35 -5.34
C GLY A 194 11.93 -0.63 -4.21
N VAL A 195 11.26 0.25 -3.46
CA VAL A 195 11.85 1.13 -2.43
C VAL A 195 11.01 1.08 -1.14
N ASP A 196 11.49 0.37 -0.12
CA ASP A 196 10.87 0.37 1.21
C ASP A 196 11.54 1.40 2.12
N GLY A 197 10.85 2.52 2.35
CA GLY A 197 11.38 3.62 3.15
C GLY A 197 12.36 4.48 2.33
N ALA A 198 13.60 4.60 2.80
CA ALA A 198 14.61 5.48 2.18
C ALA A 198 15.71 4.71 1.43
N GLU A 199 15.55 3.41 1.21
CA GLU A 199 16.57 2.55 0.62
C GLU A 199 16.06 1.89 -0.66
N GLU A 200 16.96 1.70 -1.64
CA GLU A 200 16.69 0.97 -2.89
C GLU A 200 16.59 -0.56 -2.66
N VAL A 201 15.79 -0.93 -1.67
CA VAL A 201 15.50 -2.29 -1.24
C VAL A 201 13.99 -2.38 -1.14
N ALA A 202 13.37 -3.27 -1.91
CA ALA A 202 11.92 -3.39 -1.97
C ALA A 202 11.33 -3.90 -0.66
N GLY A 203 12.08 -4.70 0.10
CA GLY A 203 11.63 -5.27 1.36
C GLY A 203 12.51 -6.45 1.77
N ALA A 204 11.90 -7.52 2.28
CA ALA A 204 12.66 -8.69 2.75
C ALA A 204 11.84 -9.98 2.70
N ILE A 205 12.48 -11.09 3.07
CA ILE A 205 11.84 -12.37 3.35
C ILE A 205 12.00 -12.76 4.82
N VAL A 206 11.04 -13.53 5.32
CA VAL A 206 11.10 -14.25 6.60
C VAL A 206 10.99 -15.73 6.30
N THR A 207 11.89 -16.50 6.90
CA THR A 207 11.92 -17.96 6.88
C THR A 207 11.72 -18.51 8.30
N PRO A 208 11.39 -19.80 8.46
CA PRO A 208 11.22 -20.41 9.79
C PRO A 208 12.46 -20.27 10.71
N ASP A 209 13.65 -20.15 10.13
CA ASP A 209 14.93 -20.07 10.83
C ASP A 209 15.48 -18.63 10.97
N THR A 210 14.80 -17.60 10.46
CA THR A 210 15.25 -16.19 10.53
C THR A 210 15.68 -15.77 11.95
N LEU A 211 14.87 -16.09 12.98
CA LEU A 211 15.20 -15.74 14.36
C LEU A 211 16.42 -16.50 14.89
N ALA A 212 16.56 -17.77 14.53
CA ALA A 212 17.69 -18.59 14.95
C ALA A 212 19.00 -18.12 14.30
N ARG A 213 18.96 -17.75 13.01
CA ARG A 213 20.11 -17.14 12.32
C ARG A 213 20.50 -15.80 12.94
N ALA A 214 19.53 -14.94 13.23
CA ALA A 214 19.78 -13.68 13.92
C ALA A 214 20.44 -13.88 15.29
N GLU A 215 19.94 -14.82 16.10
CA GLU A 215 20.52 -15.11 17.41
C GLU A 215 21.96 -15.63 17.29
N ALA A 216 22.24 -16.50 16.31
CA ALA A 216 23.58 -17.00 16.05
C ALA A 216 24.59 -15.88 15.67
N GLU A 217 24.11 -14.78 15.09
CA GLU A 217 24.90 -13.58 14.80
C GLU A 217 24.90 -12.55 15.94
N GLY A 218 24.29 -12.87 17.09
CA GLY A 218 24.19 -11.96 18.24
C GLY A 218 23.22 -10.79 18.02
N ARG A 219 22.29 -10.92 17.06
CA ARG A 219 21.26 -9.93 16.73
C ARG A 219 19.94 -10.28 17.39
N SER A 220 19.19 -9.25 17.77
CA SER A 220 17.88 -9.41 18.39
C SER A 220 16.82 -8.72 17.55
N ALA A 221 15.93 -9.50 16.94
CA ALA A 221 14.79 -9.00 16.16
C ALA A 221 13.97 -7.95 16.95
N LYS A 222 13.69 -8.24 18.23
CA LYS A 222 13.00 -7.31 19.14
C LYS A 222 13.74 -5.98 19.34
N ARG A 223 15.08 -5.99 19.41
CA ARG A 223 15.87 -4.76 19.52
C ARG A 223 15.87 -3.98 18.21
N SER A 224 16.07 -4.66 17.08
CA SER A 224 15.99 -4.02 15.76
C SER A 224 14.61 -3.40 15.52
N LEU A 225 13.53 -4.08 15.90
CA LEU A 225 12.17 -3.54 15.80
C LEU A 225 11.95 -2.33 16.73
N ALA A 226 12.53 -2.34 17.92
CA ALA A 226 12.44 -1.20 18.84
C ALA A 226 13.20 0.03 18.32
N ASP A 227 14.27 -0.17 17.55
CA ASP A 227 15.09 0.89 16.97
C ASP A 227 14.70 1.27 15.53
N ASN A 228 13.62 0.68 14.99
CA ASN A 228 13.22 0.81 13.58
C ASN A 228 14.34 0.43 12.58
N ASP A 229 15.18 -0.53 12.95
CA ASP A 229 16.33 -1.01 12.16
C ASP A 229 15.99 -2.29 11.38
N GLY A 230 14.90 -2.26 10.61
CA GLY A 230 14.45 -3.41 9.81
C GLY A 230 15.42 -3.77 8.68
N HIS A 231 15.93 -2.77 7.95
CA HIS A 231 16.90 -3.00 6.87
C HIS A 231 18.20 -3.56 7.41
N GLY A 232 18.77 -2.95 8.47
CA GLY A 232 19.99 -3.46 9.10
C GLY A 232 19.84 -4.89 9.65
N PHE A 233 18.64 -5.28 10.08
CA PHE A 233 18.33 -6.64 10.50
C PHE A 233 18.36 -7.64 9.34
N PHE A 234 17.59 -7.38 8.27
CA PHE A 234 17.50 -8.32 7.14
C PHE A 234 18.74 -8.29 6.23
N GLU A 235 19.43 -7.16 6.11
CA GLU A 235 20.71 -7.02 5.38
C GLU A 235 21.75 -7.99 5.94
N ALA A 236 21.89 -8.01 7.27
CA ALA A 236 22.86 -8.87 7.93
C ALA A 236 22.60 -10.36 7.70
N LEU A 237 21.34 -10.75 7.60
CA LEU A 237 20.91 -12.12 7.35
C LEU A 237 20.96 -12.50 5.86
N GLY A 238 21.19 -11.54 4.96
CA GLY A 238 21.10 -11.75 3.52
C GLY A 238 19.68 -11.99 3.01
N ASP A 239 18.67 -11.51 3.76
CA ASP A 239 17.25 -11.76 3.50
C ASP A 239 16.53 -10.58 2.82
N GLN A 240 17.27 -9.54 2.41
CA GLN A 240 16.69 -8.40 1.69
C GLN A 240 16.23 -8.81 0.28
N VAL A 241 15.12 -8.20 -0.15
CA VAL A 241 14.61 -8.31 -1.51
C VAL A 241 14.99 -7.04 -2.25
N VAL A 242 15.99 -7.14 -3.13
CA VAL A 242 16.49 -6.03 -3.95
C VAL A 242 16.03 -6.24 -5.39
N THR A 243 15.01 -5.52 -5.80
CA THR A 243 14.49 -5.56 -7.19
C THR A 243 15.13 -4.52 -8.09
N GLY A 244 15.68 -3.45 -7.51
CA GLY A 244 15.88 -2.18 -8.21
C GLY A 244 14.54 -1.48 -8.49
N PRO A 245 14.56 -0.32 -9.16
CA PRO A 245 13.34 0.42 -9.49
C PRO A 245 12.48 -0.40 -10.46
N THR A 246 11.25 -0.71 -10.06
CA THR A 246 10.32 -1.51 -10.88
C THR A 246 9.59 -0.65 -11.92
N LEU A 247 9.62 0.69 -11.75
CA LEU A 247 8.97 1.68 -12.60
C LEU A 247 7.43 1.58 -12.62
N THR A 248 6.85 0.99 -11.57
CA THR A 248 5.40 0.98 -11.29
C THR A 248 5.19 1.17 -9.79
N ASN A 249 4.00 1.58 -9.35
CA ASN A 249 3.65 1.59 -7.94
C ASN A 249 2.16 1.28 -7.78
N VAL A 250 1.87 0.23 -7.02
CA VAL A 250 0.53 -0.19 -6.57
C VAL A 250 0.57 -0.55 -5.07
N ASN A 251 1.37 0.22 -4.33
CA ASN A 251 1.62 0.15 -2.88
C ASN A 251 2.33 -1.13 -2.41
N ASP A 252 2.14 -1.50 -1.15
CA ASP A 252 2.77 -2.67 -0.54
C ASP A 252 2.19 -3.98 -1.09
N PHE A 253 3.05 -4.97 -1.25
CA PHE A 253 2.70 -6.36 -1.48
C PHE A 253 3.17 -7.23 -0.31
N ARG A 254 2.29 -8.04 0.25
CA ARG A 254 2.61 -8.99 1.34
C ARG A 254 2.05 -10.38 1.04
N ALA A 255 2.89 -11.40 1.21
CA ALA A 255 2.48 -12.79 1.14
C ALA A 255 3.02 -13.58 2.33
N ILE A 256 2.16 -14.37 2.99
CA ILE A 256 2.54 -15.29 4.05
C ILE A 256 2.16 -16.71 3.62
N LEU A 257 3.17 -17.52 3.35
CA LEU A 257 3.05 -18.92 3.00
C LEU A 257 2.92 -19.76 4.28
N VAL A 258 1.93 -20.64 4.32
CA VAL A 258 1.70 -21.58 5.41
C VAL A 258 1.64 -22.99 4.82
N GLU A 259 2.67 -23.79 5.09
CA GLU A 259 2.72 -25.20 4.71
C GLU A 259 1.83 -26.08 5.61
N LYS A 260 1.67 -27.34 5.19
CA LYS A 260 0.90 -28.37 5.91
C LYS A 260 1.43 -28.66 7.31
#